data_AF-A0A842W9G8-F1
#
_entry.id   AF-A0A842W9G8-F1
#
_cell.length_a   1.000
_cell.length_b   1.000
_cell.length_c   1.000
_cell.angle_alpha   90.00
_cell.angle_beta   90.00
_cell.angle_gamma   90.00
#
_symmetry.space_group_name_H-M   'P 1'
#
loop_
_entity.id
_entity.type
_entity.pdbx_description
1 polymer ?
#
loop_
_entity_poly.entity_id
_entity_poly.type
_entity_poly.pdbx_seq_one_letter_code
_entity_poly.pdbx_strand_id
1 'polypeptide(L)'
;SPFTLKPALIFTILFVVVLFLVKIAISYQSNVGIYFTSFLAGLIKTDLVTVSIAELSSQGIAEKIAVNSLIIAALTNIGVKGVIAYIFGSKKFAKSLSIMLAISILISLAIILII
;
A
#
# COMPACT_ATOMS: atom_id res chain seq x y z
N SER A 1 19.73 -22.49 -1.28
CA SER A 1 18.68 -21.45 -1.18
C SER A 1 19.35 -20.10 -1.20
N PRO A 2 19.54 -19.44 -2.34
CA PRO A 2 20.50 -18.35 -2.38
C PRO A 2 19.76 -17.04 -2.07
N PHE A 3 19.95 -16.55 -0.84
CA PHE A 3 19.77 -15.13 -0.53
C PHE A 3 20.68 -14.34 -1.47
N THR A 4 20.11 -13.89 -2.58
CA THR A 4 20.81 -13.03 -3.52
C THR A 4 20.89 -11.66 -2.84
N LEU A 5 22.07 -11.36 -2.26
CA LEU A 5 22.34 -10.12 -1.52
C LEU A 5 21.92 -8.88 -2.31
N LYS A 6 22.07 -8.94 -3.64
CA LYS A 6 21.81 -7.84 -4.56
C LYS A 6 20.30 -7.51 -4.67
N PRO A 7 19.38 -8.45 -4.98
CA PRO A 7 17.93 -8.25 -4.85
C PRO A 7 17.47 -7.81 -3.46
N ALA A 8 18.05 -8.37 -2.39
CA ALA A 8 17.71 -7.98 -1.03
C ALA A 8 18.07 -6.51 -0.75
N LEU A 9 19.28 -6.07 -1.13
CA LEU A 9 19.74 -4.70 -0.95
C LEU A 9 18.88 -3.70 -1.76
N ILE A 10 18.50 -4.06 -2.98
CA ILE A 10 17.61 -3.23 -3.82
C ILE A 10 16.24 -3.06 -3.15
N PHE A 11 15.67 -4.15 -2.61
CA PHE A 11 14.41 -4.09 -1.88
C PHE A 11 14.52 -3.23 -0.62
N THR A 12 15.61 -3.35 0.15
CA THR A 12 15.86 -2.55 1.35
C THR A 12 16.02 -1.06 1.02
N ILE A 13 16.78 -0.71 -0.01
CA ILE A 13 16.94 0.70 -0.43
C ILE A 13 15.59 1.30 -0.85
N LEU A 14 14.82 0.56 -1.63
CA LEU A 14 13.50 0.98 -2.06
C LEU A 14 12.54 1.17 -0.85
N PHE A 15 12.59 0.25 0.12
CA PHE A 15 11.85 0.35 1.38
C PHE A 15 12.24 1.59 2.20
N VAL A 16 13.55 1.89 2.32
CA VAL A 16 14.06 3.07 3.03
C VAL A 16 13.63 4.38 2.36
N VAL A 17 13.69 4.45 1.03
CA VAL A 17 13.24 5.65 0.28
C VAL A 17 11.76 5.92 0.52
N VAL A 18 10.92 4.87 0.50
CA VAL A 18 9.48 5.01 0.80
C VAL A 18 9.27 5.48 2.23
N LEU A 19 9.92 4.84 3.21
CA LEU A 19 9.82 5.27 4.61
C LEU A 19 10.23 6.73 4.80
N PHE A 20 11.26 7.18 4.10
CA PHE A 20 11.72 8.56 4.14
C PHE A 20 10.66 9.53 3.57
N LEU A 21 10.10 9.22 2.40
CA LEU A 21 9.02 10.02 1.79
C LEU A 21 7.77 10.09 2.67
N VAL A 22 7.41 8.95 3.29
CA VAL A 22 6.31 8.86 4.25
C VAL A 22 6.58 9.77 5.45
N LYS A 23 7.78 9.69 6.03
CA LYS A 23 8.18 10.50 7.19
C LYS A 23 8.19 12.00 6.89
N ILE A 24 8.59 12.38 5.69
CA ILE A 24 8.52 13.78 5.23
C ILE A 24 7.07 14.25 5.20
N ALA A 25 6.17 13.52 4.54
CA ALA A 25 4.80 14.00 4.39
C ALA A 25 3.96 13.86 5.67
N ILE A 26 4.36 13.00 6.60
CA ILE A 26 3.85 12.98 7.98
C ILE A 26 4.33 14.21 8.77
N SER A 27 5.56 14.71 8.56
CA SER A 27 6.07 15.92 9.24
C SER A 27 5.24 17.17 8.96
N TYR A 28 4.43 17.17 7.90
CA TYR A 28 3.49 18.24 7.62
C TYR A 28 2.14 18.08 8.34
N GLN A 29 1.96 17.01 9.13
CA GLN A 29 0.84 16.70 10.03
C GLN A 29 -0.56 16.99 9.45
N SER A 30 -0.72 16.91 8.13
CA SER A 30 -2.00 17.15 7.47
C SER A 30 -2.64 15.82 7.09
N ASN A 31 -3.96 15.71 7.28
CA ASN A 31 -4.73 14.53 6.87
C ASN A 31 -4.51 14.19 5.39
N VAL A 32 -4.34 15.23 4.56
CA VAL A 32 -4.02 15.10 3.13
C VAL A 32 -2.64 14.49 2.92
N GLY A 33 -1.64 14.90 3.72
CA GLY A 33 -0.29 14.33 3.69
C GLY A 33 -0.30 12.84 3.98
N ILE A 34 -1.04 12.41 5.00
CA ILE A 34 -1.14 10.99 5.40
C ILE A 34 -1.78 10.16 4.27
N TYR A 35 -2.85 10.65 3.65
CA TYR A 35 -3.48 9.98 2.50
C TYR A 35 -2.56 9.90 1.27
N PHE A 36 -1.86 10.99 0.96
CA PHE A 36 -0.93 11.03 -0.16
C PHE A 36 0.26 10.08 0.05
N THR A 37 0.81 10.02 1.27
CA THR A 37 1.88 9.06 1.60
C THR A 37 1.40 7.63 1.53
N SER A 38 0.16 7.38 1.95
CA SER A 38 -0.43 6.04 1.89
C SER A 38 -0.64 5.59 0.46
N PHE A 39 -1.04 6.51 -0.42
CA PHE A 39 -1.09 6.26 -1.86
C PHE A 39 0.29 5.90 -2.41
N LEU A 40 1.31 6.74 -2.17
CA LEU A 40 2.67 6.52 -2.70
C LEU A 40 3.30 5.23 -2.18
N ALA A 41 3.20 4.96 -0.89
CA ALA A 41 3.71 3.74 -0.29
C ALA A 41 2.93 2.50 -0.75
N GLY A 42 1.62 2.65 -0.98
CA GLY A 42 0.76 1.62 -1.58
C GLY A 42 1.17 1.22 -2.99
N LEU A 43 1.84 2.09 -3.76
CA LEU A 43 2.39 1.73 -5.08
C LEU A 43 3.43 0.60 -5.00
N ILE A 44 4.09 0.48 -3.86
CA ILE A 44 5.21 -0.44 -3.64
C ILE A 44 4.78 -1.63 -2.80
N LYS A 45 4.27 -1.37 -1.59
CA LYS A 45 3.82 -2.43 -0.66
C LYS A 45 3.01 -1.84 0.49
N THR A 46 1.95 -2.55 0.85
CA THR A 46 1.04 -2.17 1.95
C THR A 46 1.66 -2.37 3.34
N ASP A 47 2.56 -3.36 3.52
CA ASP A 47 3.12 -3.73 4.83
C ASP A 47 3.83 -2.55 5.52
N LEU A 48 4.44 -1.68 4.72
CA LEU A 48 5.20 -0.50 5.14
C LEU A 48 4.26 0.63 5.63
N VAL A 49 3.10 0.76 4.99
CA VAL A 49 2.03 1.68 5.43
C VAL A 49 1.43 1.20 6.74
N THR A 50 1.20 -0.11 6.89
CA THR A 50 0.57 -0.66 8.10
C THR A 50 1.38 -0.36 9.36
N VAL A 51 2.69 -0.55 9.32
CA VAL A 51 3.58 -0.23 10.46
C VAL A 51 3.56 1.28 10.76
N SER A 52 3.66 2.12 9.72
CA SER A 52 3.68 3.58 9.88
C SER A 52 2.36 4.12 10.45
N ILE A 53 1.22 3.59 9.99
CA ILE A 53 -0.11 3.97 10.50
C ILE A 53 -0.33 3.45 11.92
N ALA A 54 0.17 2.26 12.27
CA ALA A 54 0.10 1.76 13.64
C ALA A 54 0.89 2.65 14.62
N GLU A 55 2.07 3.11 14.23
CA GLU A 55 2.87 4.07 15.00
C GLU A 55 2.17 5.44 15.11
N LEU A 56 1.51 5.90 14.05
CA LEU A 56 0.73 7.14 14.10
C LEU A 56 -0.52 7.01 14.98
N SER A 57 -1.18 5.84 14.96
CA SER A 57 -2.34 5.57 15.80
C SER A 57 -1.98 5.61 17.28
N SER A 58 -0.78 5.16 17.66
CA SER A 58 -0.29 5.32 19.05
C SER A 58 0.06 6.76 19.41
N GLN A 59 0.33 7.61 18.41
CA GLN A 59 0.55 9.06 18.56
C GLN A 59 -0.75 9.89 18.51
N GLY A 60 -1.92 9.24 18.36
CA GLY A 60 -3.23 9.89 18.49
C GLY A 60 -3.89 10.37 17.20
N ILE A 61 -3.51 9.83 16.03
CA ILE A 61 -4.32 10.09 14.81
C ILE A 61 -5.73 9.52 14.97
N ALA A 62 -6.71 10.18 14.38
CA ALA A 62 -8.09 9.68 14.39
C ALA A 62 -8.18 8.31 13.70
N GLU A 63 -8.92 7.38 14.29
CA GLU A 63 -9.13 6.03 13.76
C GLU A 63 -9.62 6.04 12.31
N LYS A 64 -10.52 6.97 11.97
CA LYS A 64 -11.01 7.17 10.59
C LYS A 64 -9.89 7.48 9.59
N ILE A 65 -8.89 8.29 9.99
CA ILE A 65 -7.74 8.61 9.13
C ILE A 65 -6.89 7.38 8.94
N ALA A 66 -6.65 6.60 10.00
CA ALA A 66 -5.90 5.35 9.93
C ALA A 66 -6.55 4.34 8.98
N VAL A 67 -7.85 4.08 9.14
CA VAL A 67 -8.62 3.17 8.28
C VAL A 67 -8.60 3.62 6.82
N ASN A 68 -8.90 4.88 6.55
CA ASN A 68 -8.89 5.43 5.19
C ASN A 68 -7.50 5.33 4.54
N SER A 69 -6.45 5.59 5.30
CA SER A 69 -5.06 5.50 4.83
C SER A 69 -4.70 4.07 4.41
N LEU A 70 -5.09 3.08 5.21
CA LEU A 70 -4.88 1.66 4.89
C LEU A 70 -5.66 1.23 3.65
N ILE A 71 -6.89 1.71 3.50
CA ILE A 71 -7.73 1.44 2.32
C ILE A 71 -7.10 2.03 1.06
N ILE A 72 -6.65 3.28 1.10
CA ILE A 72 -5.98 3.94 -0.02
C ILE A 72 -4.73 3.14 -0.42
N ALA A 73 -3.91 2.75 0.55
CA ALA A 73 -2.72 1.95 0.28
C ALA A 73 -3.05 0.59 -0.35
N ALA A 74 -4.09 -0.08 0.15
CA ALA A 74 -4.54 -1.37 -0.37
C ALA A 74 -5.05 -1.27 -1.82
N LEU A 75 -5.91 -0.30 -2.11
CA LEU A 75 -6.44 -0.06 -3.45
C LEU A 75 -5.32 0.25 -4.44
N THR A 76 -4.37 1.08 -4.06
CA THR A 76 -3.22 1.40 -4.90
C THR A 76 -2.38 0.14 -5.21
N ASN A 77 -2.06 -0.68 -4.20
CA ASN A 77 -1.26 -1.89 -4.39
C ASN A 77 -1.97 -2.91 -5.31
N ILE A 78 -3.28 -3.08 -5.13
CA ILE A 78 -4.13 -3.90 -6.00
C ILE A 78 -4.08 -3.37 -7.44
N GLY A 79 -4.25 -2.05 -7.61
CA GLY A 79 -4.17 -1.40 -8.92
C GLY A 79 -2.83 -1.62 -9.61
N VAL A 80 -1.71 -1.38 -8.92
CA VAL A 80 -0.36 -1.60 -9.46
C VAL A 80 -0.15 -3.06 -9.86
N LYS A 81 -0.56 -4.02 -9.01
CA LYS A 81 -0.46 -5.45 -9.33
C LYS A 81 -1.31 -5.83 -10.56
N GLY A 82 -2.49 -5.23 -10.70
CA GLY A 82 -3.33 -5.38 -11.88
C GLY A 82 -2.63 -4.90 -13.15
N VAL A 83 -2.03 -3.71 -13.11
CA VAL A 83 -1.25 -3.15 -14.24
C VAL A 83 -0.06 -4.04 -14.57
N ILE A 84 0.73 -4.45 -13.58
CA ILE A 84 1.87 -5.35 -13.79
C ILE A 84 1.43 -6.66 -14.44
N ALA A 85 0.35 -7.26 -13.98
CA ALA A 85 -0.14 -8.52 -14.55
C ALA A 85 -0.73 -8.36 -15.94
N TYR A 86 -1.31 -7.21 -16.26
CA TYR A 86 -1.79 -6.91 -17.61
C TYR A 86 -0.63 -6.75 -18.60
N ILE A 87 0.43 -6.03 -18.20
CA ILE A 87 1.58 -5.73 -19.06
C ILE A 87 2.53 -6.94 -19.19
N PHE A 88 2.83 -7.61 -18.08
CA PHE A 88 3.87 -8.65 -17.99
C PHE A 88 3.32 -10.07 -17.84
N GLY A 89 2.02 -10.25 -17.64
CA GLY A 89 1.39 -11.55 -17.42
C GLY A 89 0.88 -12.21 -18.70
N SER A 90 0.69 -13.53 -18.64
CA SER A 90 -0.07 -14.26 -19.66
C SER A 90 -1.57 -14.00 -19.52
N LYS A 91 -2.35 -14.11 -20.60
CA LYS A 91 -3.82 -13.93 -20.55
C LYS A 91 -4.51 -14.79 -19.47
N LYS A 92 -3.99 -15.99 -19.21
CA LYS A 92 -4.50 -16.91 -18.18
C LYS A 92 -4.17 -16.40 -16.76
N PHE A 93 -2.98 -15.84 -16.55
CA PHE A 93 -2.57 -15.21 -15.30
C PHE A 93 -3.34 -13.92 -15.03
N ALA A 94 -3.47 -13.05 -16.03
CA ALA A 94 -4.21 -11.80 -15.94
C ALA A 94 -5.69 -12.04 -15.56
N LYS A 95 -6.35 -13.05 -16.14
CA LYS A 95 -7.73 -13.43 -15.82
C LYS A 95 -7.89 -13.97 -14.39
N SER A 96 -6.94 -14.80 -13.94
CA SER A 96 -6.97 -15.33 -12.58
C SER A 96 -6.72 -14.22 -11.54
N LEU A 97 -5.78 -13.32 -11.83
CA LEU A 97 -5.47 -12.20 -10.95
C LEU A 97 -6.62 -11.19 -10.89
N SER A 98 -7.25 -10.86 -12.02
CA SER A 98 -8.37 -9.91 -12.06
C SER A 98 -9.54 -10.36 -11.17
N ILE A 99 -9.81 -11.66 -11.09
CA ILE A 99 -10.85 -12.23 -10.21
C ILE A 99 -10.47 -11.99 -8.74
N MET A 100 -9.23 -12.26 -8.33
CA MET A 100 -8.78 -12.01 -6.96
C MET A 100 -8.78 -10.51 -6.62
N LEU A 101 -8.34 -9.66 -7.54
CA LEU A 101 -8.35 -8.21 -7.33
C LEU A 101 -9.78 -7.68 -7.20
N ALA A 102 -10.71 -8.16 -8.02
CA ALA A 102 -12.12 -7.79 -7.93
C ALA A 102 -12.73 -8.17 -6.57
N ILE A 103 -12.42 -9.37 -6.06
CA ILE A 103 -12.86 -9.82 -4.73
C ILE A 103 -12.29 -8.91 -3.63
N SER A 104 -10.99 -8.60 -3.66
CA SER A 104 -10.37 -7.71 -2.68
C SER A 104 -10.94 -6.28 -2.70
N ILE A 105 -11.26 -5.76 -3.88
CA ILE A 105 -11.90 -4.43 -4.02
C ILE A 105 -13.32 -4.47 -3.43
N LEU A 106 -14.11 -5.51 -3.75
CA LEU A 106 -15.46 -5.66 -3.23
C LEU A 106 -15.48 -5.74 -1.69
N ILE A 107 -14.57 -6.50 -1.11
CA ILE A 107 -14.43 -6.61 0.34
C ILE A 107 -14.07 -5.25 0.95
N SER A 108 -13.11 -4.54 0.35
CA SER A 108 -12.70 -3.21 0.83
C SER A 108 -13.85 -2.20 0.76
N LEU A 109 -14.63 -2.22 -0.31
CA LEU A 109 -15.78 -1.34 -0.50
C LEU A 109 -16.92 -1.66 0.48
N ALA A 110 -17.18 -2.95 0.73
CA ALA A 110 -18.17 -3.38 1.71
C ALA A 110 -17.81 -2.91 3.13
N ILE A 111 -16.53 -2.99 3.50
CA ILE A 111 -16.06 -2.51 4.80
C ILE A 111 -16.29 -0.99 4.95
N ILE A 112 -16.02 -0.21 3.90
CA ILE A 112 -16.26 1.25 3.91
C ILE A 112 -17.74 1.58 4.10
N LEU A 113 -18.65 0.77 3.56
CA LEU A 113 -20.09 0.97 3.71
C LEU A 113 -20.62 0.62 5.10
N ILE A 114 -19.90 -0.22 5.85
CA ILE A 114 -20.28 -0.67 7.19
C ILE A 114 -19.81 0.31 8.27
N ILE A 115 -18.71 1.03 8.03
CA ILE A 115 -18.07 1.99 8.95
C ILE A 115 -18.57 3.41 8.69
#